data_AF-A0A165YYQ9-F1
#
_entry.id   AF-A0A165YYQ9-F1
#
_cell.length_a   1.000
_cell.length_b   1.000
_cell.length_c   1.000
_cell.angle_alpha   90.00
_cell.angle_beta   90.00
_cell.angle_gamma   90.00
#
_symmetry.space_group_name_H-M   'P 1'
#
loop_
_entity.id
_entity.type
_entity.pdbx_description
1 polymer ?
#
loop_
_entity_poly.entity_id
_entity_poly.type
_entity_poly.pdbx_seq_one_letter_code
_entity_poly.pdbx_strand_id
1 'polypeptide(L)'
;MRRATIRLKEFDGNGEWRKLARRIDFRKALDALRIPEIQSQILAFLNLRDICSFGQIHRQLRGTSAEHLDRSYNSLLAKFFDDVENFRDVMRRLQAIISESTALSFISRDSWEANDIDFYCPFGTADVACDYLRAVE
;
A
#
# COMPACT_ATOMS: atom_id res chain seq x y z
N MET A 1 11.88 7.41 35.84
CA MET A 1 11.17 7.43 34.53
C MET A 1 10.13 6.32 34.54
N ARG A 2 8.83 6.64 34.63
CA ARG A 2 7.75 5.61 34.62
C ARG A 2 7.34 5.37 33.16
N ARG A 3 7.60 4.18 32.62
CA ARG A 3 7.06 3.74 31.32
C ARG A 3 5.59 3.39 31.52
N ALA A 4 4.69 4.14 30.87
CA ALA A 4 3.28 3.79 30.81
C ALA A 4 3.07 2.91 29.57
N THR A 5 2.83 1.62 29.79
CA THR A 5 2.38 0.69 28.75
C THR A 5 0.88 0.83 28.62
N ILE A 6 0.40 1.50 27.57
CA ILE A 6 -1.03 1.61 27.29
C ILE A 6 -1.46 0.34 26.55
N ARG A 7 -2.35 -0.46 27.17
CA ARG A 7 -2.99 -1.60 26.50
C ARG A 7 -4.04 -1.04 25.54
N LEU A 8 -3.89 -1.31 24.24
CA LEU A 8 -4.74 -0.85 23.12
C LEU A 8 -6.16 -1.47 23.11
N LYS A 9 -6.82 -1.64 24.27
CA LYS A 9 -8.16 -2.26 24.32
C LYS A 9 -9.32 -1.31 24.61
N GLU A 10 -9.07 -0.05 24.94
CA GLU A 10 -10.15 0.91 25.29
C GLU A 10 -9.87 2.29 24.70
N PHE A 11 -9.74 2.37 23.37
CA PHE A 11 -9.62 3.66 22.71
C PHE A 11 -11.05 4.22 22.46
N ASP A 12 -11.71 4.77 23.49
CA ASP A 12 -13.02 5.47 23.39
C ASP A 12 -12.88 6.86 22.71
N GLY A 13 -13.59 7.04 21.59
CA GLY A 13 -13.58 8.21 20.71
C GLY A 13 -13.97 9.56 21.34
N ASN A 14 -14.37 9.61 22.61
CA ASN A 14 -14.84 10.82 23.29
C ASN A 14 -13.75 11.70 23.94
N GLY A 15 -12.70 12.03 23.19
CA GLY A 15 -11.82 13.18 23.52
C GLY A 15 -10.58 12.88 24.37
N GLU A 16 -10.33 11.63 24.76
CA GLU A 16 -9.08 11.21 25.40
C GLU A 16 -7.86 11.43 24.48
N TRP A 17 -8.03 11.40 23.15
CA TRP A 17 -6.96 11.67 22.18
C TRP A 17 -6.47 13.09 22.24
N ARG A 18 -7.34 14.04 22.60
CA ARG A 18 -6.95 15.45 22.74
C ARG A 18 -6.06 15.63 23.97
N LYS A 19 -6.31 14.88 25.05
CA LYS A 19 -5.44 14.88 26.25
C LYS A 19 -4.11 14.20 25.96
N LEU A 20 -4.13 13.09 25.21
CA LEU A 20 -2.91 12.40 24.76
C LEU A 20 -2.09 13.27 23.81
N ALA A 21 -2.72 13.90 22.82
CA ALA A 21 -2.08 14.78 21.84
C ALA A 21 -1.40 15.98 22.49
N ARG A 22 -1.99 16.56 23.55
CA ARG A 22 -1.35 17.62 24.35
C ARG A 22 -0.09 17.15 25.09
N ARG A 23 0.07 15.85 25.33
CA ARG A 23 1.23 15.25 26.01
C ARG A 23 2.26 14.66 25.04
N ILE A 24 1.88 14.47 23.79
CA ILE A 24 2.78 14.00 22.74
C ILE A 24 3.66 15.17 22.33
N ASP A 25 4.96 15.02 22.56
CA ASP A 25 5.96 15.90 21.98
C ASP A 25 5.98 15.64 20.47
N PHE A 26 5.40 16.56 19.69
CA PHE A 26 5.28 16.44 18.24
C PHE A 26 6.63 16.20 17.56
N ARG A 27 7.72 16.74 18.11
CA ARG A 27 9.07 16.50 17.56
C ARG A 27 9.49 15.06 17.76
N LYS A 28 9.31 14.51 18.96
CA LYS A 28 9.60 13.09 19.24
C LYS A 28 8.73 12.14 18.44
N ALA A 29 7.45 12.50 18.24
CA ALA A 29 6.55 11.72 17.40
C ALA A 29 7.00 11.73 15.94
N LEU A 30 7.37 12.90 15.40
CA LEU A 30 7.89 13.02 14.06
C LEU A 30 9.23 12.27 13.90
N ASP A 31 10.12 12.32 14.89
CA ASP A 31 11.37 11.56 14.86
C ASP A 31 11.14 10.05 14.85
N ALA A 32 10.14 9.55 15.58
CA ALA A 32 9.73 8.15 15.50
C ALA A 32 9.14 7.80 14.12
N LEU A 33 8.30 8.67 13.55
CA LEU A 33 7.74 8.50 12.20
C LEU A 33 8.80 8.58 11.09
N ARG A 34 10.03 9.01 11.38
CA ARG A 34 11.14 9.01 10.40
C ARG A 34 11.87 7.67 10.31
N ILE A 35 11.58 6.74 11.22
CA ILE A 35 12.18 5.40 11.22
C ILE A 35 11.49 4.56 10.13
N PRO A 36 12.20 4.10 9.07
CA PRO A 36 11.58 3.40 7.94
C PRO A 36 10.81 2.14 8.32
N GLU A 37 11.28 1.42 9.34
CA GLU A 37 10.63 0.21 9.85
C GLU A 37 9.29 0.55 10.50
N ILE A 38 9.23 1.65 11.26
CA ILE A 38 7.98 2.15 11.86
C ILE A 38 7.01 2.61 10.77
N GLN A 39 7.50 3.34 9.76
CA GLN A 39 6.68 3.76 8.62
C GLN A 39 6.06 2.55 7.92
N SER A 40 6.87 1.55 7.60
CA SER A 40 6.42 0.34 6.90
C SER A 40 5.38 -0.42 7.70
N GLN A 41 5.57 -0.56 9.02
CA GLN A 41 4.59 -1.18 9.91
C GLN A 41 3.29 -0.39 9.96
N ILE A 42 3.34 0.94 10.12
CA ILE A 42 2.14 1.78 10.13
C ILE A 42 1.38 1.64 8.81
N LEU A 43 2.07 1.86 7.68
CA LEU A 43 1.48 1.86 6.34
C LEU A 43 0.89 0.49 5.96
N ALA A 44 1.40 -0.61 6.51
CA ALA A 44 0.84 -1.94 6.30
C ALA A 44 -0.61 -2.06 6.80
N PHE A 45 -0.97 -1.40 7.91
CA PHE A 45 -2.29 -1.47 8.54
C PHE A 45 -3.26 -0.36 8.11
N LEU A 46 -2.82 0.58 7.26
CA LEU A 46 -3.68 1.66 6.79
C LEU A 46 -4.43 1.25 5.52
N ASN A 47 -5.66 1.77 5.38
CA ASN A 47 -6.37 1.72 4.10
C ASN A 47 -5.75 2.71 3.09
N LEU A 48 -6.15 2.63 1.82
CA LEU A 48 -5.59 3.46 0.75
C LEU A 48 -5.72 4.97 1.01
N ARG A 49 -6.85 5.42 1.56
CA ARG A 49 -7.08 6.84 1.89
C ARG A 49 -6.10 7.33 2.95
N ASP A 50 -5.89 6.55 3.99
CA ASP A 50 -5.02 6.90 5.11
C ASP A 50 -3.54 6.83 4.71
N ILE A 51 -3.16 5.90 3.81
CA ILE A 51 -1.83 5.86 3.19
C ILE A 51 -1.56 7.16 2.43
N CYS A 52 -2.49 7.62 1.58
CA CYS A 52 -2.34 8.88 0.86
C CYS A 52 -2.23 10.07 1.81
N SER A 53 -2.98 10.06 2.91
CA SER A 53 -2.96 11.10 3.93
C SER A 53 -1.65 11.11 4.73
N PHE A 54 -1.05 9.95 4.97
CA PHE A 54 0.19 9.81 5.74
C PHE A 54 1.34 10.65 5.16
N GLY A 55 1.55 10.57 3.84
CA GLY A 55 2.59 11.34 3.16
C GLY A 55 2.36 12.86 3.17
N GLN A 56 1.14 13.29 3.51
CA GLN A 56 0.76 14.71 3.62
C GLN A 56 0.98 15.30 5.02
N ILE A 57 1.24 14.47 6.03
CA ILE A 57 1.46 14.91 7.42
C ILE A 57 2.67 15.84 7.53
N HIS A 58 3.77 15.53 6.83
CA HIS A 58 5.00 16.33 6.89
C HIS A 58 5.83 16.18 5.62
N ARG A 59 6.59 17.23 5.24
CA ARG A 59 7.42 17.25 4.01
C ARG A 59 8.42 16.10 3.91
N GLN A 60 8.91 15.59 5.04
CA GLN A 60 9.88 14.49 5.10
C GLN A 60 9.24 13.11 4.95
N LEU A 61 7.92 13.01 5.08
CA LEU A 61 7.15 11.78 4.82
C LEU A 61 6.60 11.75 3.39
N ARG A 62 6.85 12.81 2.60
CA ARG A 62 6.48 12.81 1.18
C ARG A 62 7.27 11.72 0.47
N GLY A 63 6.57 10.94 -0.37
CA GLY A 63 7.16 9.81 -1.08
C GLY A 63 6.93 8.47 -0.40
N THR A 64 6.84 8.40 0.93
CA THR A 64 6.69 7.12 1.65
C THR A 64 5.42 6.38 1.24
N SER A 65 4.32 7.11 1.00
CA SER A 65 3.07 6.54 0.50
C SER A 65 3.23 5.91 -0.88
N ALA A 66 3.95 6.58 -1.80
CA ALA A 66 4.14 6.10 -3.15
C ALA A 66 5.07 4.87 -3.17
N GLU A 67 6.18 4.92 -2.43
CA GLU A 67 7.11 3.80 -2.27
C GLU A 67 6.43 2.57 -1.66
N HIS A 68 5.58 2.78 -0.65
CA HIS A 68 4.83 1.69 -0.02
C HIS A 68 3.81 1.08 -0.97
N LEU A 69 3.08 1.89 -1.72
CA LEU A 69 2.11 1.40 -2.70
C LEU A 69 2.80 0.67 -3.86
N ASP A 70 3.93 1.18 -4.35
CA ASP A 70 4.69 0.52 -5.41
C ASP A 70 5.23 -0.84 -4.94
N ARG A 71 5.80 -0.90 -3.73
CA ARG A 71 6.24 -2.16 -3.11
C ARG A 71 5.08 -3.14 -2.91
N SER A 72 3.97 -2.67 -2.36
CA SER A 72 2.76 -3.49 -2.14
C SER A 72 2.25 -4.06 -3.47
N TYR A 73 2.31 -3.25 -4.52
CA TYR A 73 1.83 -3.63 -5.85
C TYR A 73 2.77 -4.63 -6.52
N ASN A 74 4.09 -4.46 -6.39
CA ASN A 74 5.07 -5.45 -6.85
C ASN A 74 4.93 -6.78 -6.10
N SER A 75 4.71 -6.75 -4.78
CA SER A 75 4.47 -7.96 -3.99
C SER A 75 3.18 -8.69 -4.38
N LEU A 76 2.15 -7.97 -4.80
CA LEU A 76 0.93 -8.57 -5.34
C LEU A 76 1.21 -9.27 -6.67
N LEU A 77 1.91 -8.61 -7.59
CA LEU A 77 2.23 -9.15 -8.91
C LEU A 77 3.20 -10.33 -8.86
N ALA A 78 4.14 -10.33 -7.91
CA ALA A 78 5.11 -11.41 -7.72
C ALA A 78 4.48 -12.77 -7.36
N LYS A 79 3.18 -12.79 -7.03
CA LYS A 79 2.42 -14.04 -6.84
C LYS A 79 2.10 -14.74 -8.16
N PHE A 80 2.07 -13.99 -9.26
CA PHE A 80 1.61 -14.44 -10.57
C PHE A 80 2.72 -14.45 -11.63
N PHE A 81 3.76 -13.62 -11.46
CA PHE A 81 4.84 -13.47 -12.43
C PHE A 81 6.20 -13.45 -11.74
N ASP A 82 7.16 -14.19 -12.31
CA ASP A 82 8.55 -14.18 -11.87
C ASP A 82 9.23 -12.83 -12.20
N ASP A 83 8.98 -12.30 -13.40
CA ASP A 83 9.50 -11.01 -13.86
C ASP A 83 8.41 -9.93 -13.81
N VAL A 84 8.21 -9.37 -12.60
CA VAL A 84 7.25 -8.31 -12.35
C VAL A 84 7.58 -7.03 -13.10
N GLU A 85 8.86 -6.71 -13.30
CA GLU A 85 9.26 -5.46 -13.97
C GLU A 85 8.87 -5.51 -15.46
N ASN A 86 9.20 -6.60 -16.15
CA ASN A 86 8.82 -6.81 -17.53
C ASN A 86 7.30 -6.84 -17.70
N PHE A 87 6.57 -7.52 -16.80
CA PHE A 87 5.10 -7.54 -16.84
C PHE A 87 4.51 -6.12 -16.75
N ARG A 88 5.00 -5.30 -15.82
CA ARG A 88 4.54 -3.91 -15.67
C ARG A 88 4.86 -3.07 -16.90
N ASP A 89 6.01 -3.28 -17.54
CA ASP A 89 6.38 -2.58 -18.77
C ASP A 89 5.47 -2.95 -19.93
N VAL A 90 5.09 -4.22 -20.05
CA VAL A 90 4.07 -4.67 -21.01
C VAL A 90 2.73 -4.01 -20.70
N MET A 91 2.27 -4.02 -19.45
CA MET A 91 1.03 -3.34 -19.07
C MET A 91 1.05 -1.85 -19.43
N ARG A 92 2.14 -1.14 -19.14
CA ARG A 92 2.30 0.29 -19.49
C ARG A 92 2.26 0.51 -20.99
N ARG A 93 2.99 -0.30 -21.76
CA ARG A 93 3.04 -0.21 -23.22
C ARG A 93 1.67 -0.45 -23.85
N LEU A 94 0.92 -1.42 -23.33
CA LEU A 94 -0.42 -1.76 -23.79
C LEU A 94 -1.50 -0.85 -23.19
N GLN A 95 -1.16 0.04 -22.27
CA GLN A 95 -2.13 0.79 -21.45
C GLN A 95 -3.16 -0.15 -20.77
N ALA A 96 -2.72 -1.35 -20.40
CA ALA A 96 -3.52 -2.33 -19.71
C ALA A 96 -3.62 -1.98 -18.22
N ILE A 97 -4.74 -2.33 -17.60
CA ILE A 97 -5.00 -2.10 -16.17
C ILE A 97 -5.45 -3.39 -15.52
N ILE A 98 -5.02 -3.63 -14.28
CA ILE A 98 -5.56 -4.74 -13.49
C ILE A 98 -7.05 -4.48 -13.22
N SER A 99 -7.85 -5.53 -13.29
CA SER A 99 -9.28 -5.50 -13.07
C SER A 99 -9.72 -6.41 -11.91
N GLU A 100 -11.01 -6.32 -11.60
CA GLU A 100 -11.74 -7.27 -10.77
C GLU A 100 -11.15 -7.58 -9.38
N SER A 101 -11.04 -8.87 -9.06
CA SER A 101 -10.67 -9.44 -7.77
C SER A 101 -9.32 -8.92 -7.30
N THR A 102 -8.33 -8.85 -8.20
CA THR A 102 -6.98 -8.39 -7.89
C THR A 102 -6.95 -6.89 -7.60
N ALA A 103 -7.64 -6.09 -8.42
CA ALA A 103 -7.76 -4.65 -8.17
C ALA A 103 -8.45 -4.38 -6.83
N LEU A 104 -9.51 -5.12 -6.53
CA LEU A 104 -10.23 -5.00 -5.26
C LEU A 104 -9.36 -5.41 -4.07
N SER A 105 -8.68 -6.56 -4.15
CA SER A 105 -7.74 -7.05 -3.13
C SER A 105 -6.67 -6.00 -2.78
N PHE A 106 -6.11 -5.35 -3.81
CA PHE A 106 -5.11 -4.30 -3.62
C PHE A 106 -5.66 -3.06 -2.90
N ILE A 107 -6.89 -2.64 -3.25
CA ILE A 107 -7.51 -1.42 -2.72
C ILE A 107 -8.10 -1.66 -1.32
N SER A 108 -8.75 -2.80 -1.10
CA SER A 108 -9.40 -3.13 0.17
C SER A 108 -8.36 -3.34 1.28
N ARG A 109 -7.22 -3.95 0.95
CA ARG A 109 -6.15 -4.31 1.90
C ARG A 109 -6.65 -5.18 3.07
N ASP A 110 -7.71 -5.95 2.82
CA ASP A 110 -8.25 -6.92 3.77
C ASP A 110 -7.46 -8.24 3.73
N SER A 111 -7.76 -9.16 4.63
CA SER A 111 -7.08 -10.48 4.68
C SER A 111 -7.49 -11.43 3.56
N TRP A 112 -8.51 -11.08 2.78
CA TRP A 112 -8.90 -11.84 1.60
C TRP A 112 -7.98 -11.47 0.43
N GLU A 113 -7.49 -12.49 -0.29
CA GLU A 113 -6.59 -12.31 -1.43
C GLU A 113 -7.16 -12.95 -2.69
N ALA A 114 -6.92 -12.32 -3.84
CA ALA A 114 -7.24 -12.89 -5.15
C ALA A 114 -6.29 -14.05 -5.46
N ASN A 115 -6.81 -15.12 -6.06
CA ASN A 115 -6.04 -16.31 -6.45
C ASN A 115 -5.71 -16.32 -7.95
N ASP A 116 -6.29 -15.40 -8.71
CA ASP A 116 -6.11 -15.18 -10.13
C ASP A 116 -5.85 -13.70 -10.40
N ILE A 117 -5.37 -13.39 -11.60
CA ILE A 117 -5.17 -12.02 -12.06
C ILE A 117 -5.90 -11.78 -13.37
N ASP A 118 -6.82 -10.81 -13.34
CA ASP A 118 -7.47 -10.28 -14.52
C ASP A 118 -6.91 -8.90 -14.85
N PHE A 119 -6.75 -8.62 -16.13
CA PHE A 119 -6.43 -7.28 -16.60
C PHE A 119 -7.19 -6.92 -17.88
N TYR A 120 -7.63 -5.68 -17.93
CA TYR A 120 -8.26 -5.09 -19.09
C TYR A 120 -7.20 -4.52 -20.03
N CYS A 121 -7.32 -4.84 -21.32
CA CYS A 121 -6.53 -4.26 -22.39
C CYS A 121 -7.40 -3.36 -23.28
N PRO A 122 -6.85 -2.27 -23.83
CA PRO A 122 -7.50 -1.54 -24.91
C PRO A 122 -7.87 -2.43 -26.09
N PHE A 123 -8.90 -2.00 -26.82
CA PHE A 123 -9.36 -2.73 -28.00
C PHE A 123 -8.23 -2.88 -29.03
N GLY A 124 -8.06 -4.10 -29.56
CA GLY A 124 -7.07 -4.41 -30.58
C GLY A 124 -5.64 -4.68 -30.07
N THR A 125 -5.43 -4.80 -28.75
CA THR A 125 -4.13 -5.16 -28.18
C THR A 125 -4.13 -6.49 -27.42
N ALA A 126 -5.26 -7.22 -27.46
CA ALA A 126 -5.44 -8.47 -26.71
C ALA A 126 -4.53 -9.58 -27.23
N ASP A 127 -4.26 -9.62 -28.53
CA ASP A 127 -3.32 -10.54 -29.18
C ASP A 127 -1.91 -10.42 -28.59
N VAL A 128 -1.40 -9.19 -28.45
CA VAL A 128 -0.07 -8.93 -27.88
C VAL A 128 0.00 -9.35 -26.41
N ALA A 129 -1.07 -9.11 -25.64
CA ALA A 129 -1.14 -9.56 -24.26
C ALA A 129 -1.18 -11.09 -24.16
N CYS A 130 -1.98 -11.77 -24.99
CA CYS A 130 -2.05 -13.23 -25.03
C CYS A 130 -0.70 -13.85 -25.43
N ASP A 131 0.01 -13.27 -26.40
CA ASP A 131 1.32 -13.77 -26.83
C ASP A 131 2.37 -13.60 -25.73
N TYR A 132 2.32 -12.50 -24.98
CA TYR A 132 3.15 -12.34 -23.79
C TYR A 132 2.85 -13.42 -22.74
N LEU A 133 1.58 -13.60 -22.36
CA LEU A 133 1.18 -14.57 -21.34
C LEU A 133 1.63 -15.99 -21.69
N ARG A 134 1.45 -16.42 -22.94
CA ARG A 134 1.91 -17.73 -23.42
C ARG A 134 3.43 -17.92 -23.38
N ALA A 135 4.20 -16.83 -23.37
CA ALA A 135 5.66 -16.90 -23.33
C ALA A 135 6.22 -16.93 -21.91
N VAL A 136 5.41 -16.53 -20.91
CA VAL A 136 5.82 -16.47 -19.50
C VAL A 136 5.16 -17.52 -18.61
N GLU A 137 4.07 -18.17 -19.06
CA GLU A 137 3.55 -19.43 -18.52
C GLU A 137 4.45 -20.63 -18.88
#